data_AF-A0A7X2Z731-F1
#
_entry.id   AF-A0A7X2Z731-F1
#
_cell.length_a   1.000
_cell.length_b   1.000
_cell.length_c   1.000
_cell.angle_alpha   90.00
_cell.angle_beta   90.00
_cell.angle_gamma   90.00
#
_symmetry.space_group_name_H-M   'P 1'
#
loop_
_entity.id
_entity.type
_entity.pdbx_description
1 polymer ?
#
loop_
_entity_poly.entity_id
_entity_poly.type
_entity_poly.pdbx_seq_one_letter_code
_entity_poly.pdbx_strand_id
1 'polypeptide(L)'
;MDLDLSAYSVRTDLALEAHDLASASGSAIPGVHTSSKDEEGIRVSLIDITSEEGSRAIGKLPGHYITIDVPELRKKDSDLQDRVATVFAREFEKFLLKLNVPANASVLIIGLGNWNVTPDALGPMVVENVMVTRHYFELMPGQVSPGYRPVSSVAPGVLGTTGIETSDIVQGIVERSKPDLVIAIDALASRSLERVNTTIQIADTGIHPGSGIGNKRKGLTLDALGVPVIAIGVPTVVYASTIVNNAFDLMHAHFARQTSNTGQILGLMDTMQEQERLELVKEVLNPLGHDLLVTPKEIDQFIEDIANIIASGLNAALHEAVDVDNVSAYTH
;
A
#
# COMPACT_ATOMS: atom_id res chain seq x y z
N MET A 1 -20.20 7.86 30.18
CA MET A 1 -19.40 6.77 29.60
C MET A 1 -18.82 7.37 28.34
N ASP A 2 -17.53 7.69 28.33
CA ASP A 2 -16.88 8.10 27.08
C ASP A 2 -16.95 6.91 26.12
N LEU A 3 -17.64 7.09 24.99
CA LEU A 3 -17.73 6.07 23.97
C LEU A 3 -16.34 5.86 23.36
N ASP A 4 -15.88 4.61 23.29
CA ASP A 4 -14.72 4.28 22.48
C ASP A 4 -15.07 4.42 20.99
N LEU A 5 -14.52 5.47 20.38
CA LEU A 5 -14.67 5.82 18.96
C LEU A 5 -13.40 5.45 18.16
N SER A 6 -12.41 4.81 18.79
CA SER A 6 -11.15 4.47 18.14
C SER A 6 -11.32 3.61 16.89
N ALA A 7 -12.37 2.77 16.83
CA ALA A 7 -12.69 1.95 15.66
C ALA A 7 -13.18 2.74 14.45
N TYR A 8 -13.68 3.96 14.66
CA TYR A 8 -14.23 4.84 13.62
C TYR A 8 -13.34 6.08 13.36
N SER A 9 -12.25 6.24 14.13
CA SER A 9 -11.27 7.31 13.89
C SER A 9 -10.71 7.19 12.47
N VAL A 10 -10.49 8.32 11.79
CA VAL A 10 -9.92 8.35 10.44
C VAL A 10 -8.55 7.68 10.44
N ARG A 11 -8.42 6.58 9.71
CA ARG A 11 -7.18 5.79 9.59
C ARG A 11 -6.71 5.75 8.15
N THR A 12 -5.40 5.78 7.96
CA THR A 12 -4.77 5.61 6.65
C THR A 12 -3.51 4.76 6.75
N ASP A 13 -3.34 3.86 5.78
CA ASP A 13 -2.12 3.09 5.63
C ASP A 13 -1.05 3.84 4.81
N LEU A 14 -1.42 4.91 4.11
CA LEU A 14 -0.50 5.70 3.29
C LEU A 14 0.30 6.72 4.11
N ALA A 15 1.62 6.73 3.93
CA ALA A 15 2.54 7.67 4.56
C ALA A 15 2.29 9.11 4.10
N LEU A 16 1.99 9.31 2.80
CA LEU A 16 1.67 10.63 2.26
C LEU A 16 0.40 11.21 2.87
N GLU A 17 -0.64 10.38 3.02
CA GLU A 17 -1.89 10.81 3.65
C GLU A 17 -1.72 11.13 5.14
N ALA A 18 -0.90 10.35 5.85
CA ALA A 18 -0.57 10.58 7.25
C ALA A 18 0.25 11.86 7.44
N HIS A 19 1.20 12.12 6.54
CA HIS A 19 1.93 13.39 6.50
C HIS A 19 0.98 14.57 6.27
N ASP A 20 0.08 14.48 5.29
CA ASP A 20 -0.87 15.56 4.99
C ASP A 20 -1.79 15.90 6.17
N LEU A 21 -2.16 14.89 6.97
CA LEU A 21 -2.92 15.08 8.21
C LEU A 21 -2.10 15.80 9.28
N ALA A 22 -0.88 15.33 9.54
CA ALA A 22 0.00 15.91 10.55
C ALA A 22 0.46 17.33 10.17
N SER A 23 0.58 17.60 8.87
CA SER A 23 0.99 18.89 8.30
C SER A 23 -0.20 19.82 7.97
N ALA A 24 -1.43 19.52 8.40
CA ALA A 24 -2.61 20.34 8.07
C ALA A 24 -2.51 21.82 8.51
N SER A 25 -1.59 22.14 9.42
CA SER A 25 -1.24 23.50 9.84
C SER A 25 -0.19 24.20 8.98
N GLY A 26 0.31 23.55 7.91
CA GLY A 26 1.37 24.06 7.03
C GLY A 26 2.78 24.03 7.63
N SER A 27 2.95 23.41 8.80
CA SER A 27 4.20 23.37 9.54
C SER A 27 5.06 22.19 9.07
N ALA A 28 6.34 22.43 8.81
CA ALA A 28 7.29 21.34 8.59
C ALA A 28 7.40 20.46 9.84
N ILE A 29 7.32 19.14 9.66
CA ILE A 29 7.43 18.16 10.75
C ILE A 29 8.92 17.85 10.96
N PRO A 30 9.48 18.06 12.17
CA PRO A 30 10.87 17.73 12.46
C PRO A 30 11.24 16.29 12.11
N GLY A 31 12.37 16.10 11.42
CA GLY A 31 12.89 14.79 11.01
C GLY A 31 12.02 14.05 10.00
N VAL A 32 11.21 14.79 9.24
CA VAL A 32 10.51 14.29 8.05
C VAL A 32 10.94 15.15 6.86
N HIS A 33 11.48 14.51 5.83
CA HIS A 33 11.87 15.18 4.59
C HIS A 33 10.97 14.71 3.47
N THR A 34 10.43 15.65 2.69
CA THR A 34 9.54 15.34 1.57
C THR A 34 10.08 15.93 0.27
N SER A 35 9.88 15.20 -0.83
CA SER A 35 10.13 15.71 -2.17
C SER A 35 9.14 15.09 -3.14
N SER A 36 8.83 15.77 -4.24
CA SER A 36 7.91 15.26 -5.24
C SER A 36 8.38 15.62 -6.63
N LYS A 37 8.18 14.72 -7.59
CA LYS A 37 8.37 14.96 -9.02
C LYS A 37 7.13 14.51 -9.78
N ASP A 38 6.79 15.24 -10.83
CA ASP A 38 5.74 14.89 -11.78
C ASP A 38 6.41 14.56 -13.13
N GLU A 39 6.10 13.39 -13.69
CA GLU A 39 6.64 12.91 -14.96
C GLU A 39 5.47 12.30 -15.76
N GLU A 40 5.09 12.94 -16.87
CA GLU A 40 4.07 12.41 -17.80
C GLU A 40 2.74 11.97 -17.16
N GLY A 41 2.26 12.70 -16.15
CA GLY A 41 1.03 12.39 -15.43
C GLY A 41 1.18 11.36 -14.31
N ILE A 42 2.41 10.94 -14.00
CA ILE A 42 2.79 10.11 -12.87
C ILE A 42 3.47 10.99 -11.83
N ARG A 43 2.85 11.13 -10.65
CA ARG A 43 3.43 11.86 -9.52
C ARG A 43 4.18 10.90 -8.62
N VAL A 44 5.46 11.12 -8.40
CA VAL A 44 6.27 10.36 -7.45
C VAL A 44 6.61 11.27 -6.27
N SER A 45 6.11 10.92 -5.09
CA SER A 45 6.39 11.61 -3.83
C SER A 45 7.27 10.73 -2.96
N LEU A 46 8.31 11.32 -2.37
CA LEU A 46 9.23 10.66 -1.46
C LEU A 46 9.06 11.27 -0.07
N ILE A 47 9.00 10.42 0.95
CA ILE A 47 8.98 10.80 2.36
C ILE A 47 10.05 10.00 3.09
N ASP A 48 11.02 10.71 3.67
CA ASP A 48 12.05 10.14 4.52
C ASP A 48 11.78 10.52 5.98
N ILE A 49 11.49 9.53 6.81
CA ILE A 49 11.27 9.70 8.25
C ILE A 49 12.55 9.28 8.97
N THR A 50 13.29 10.25 9.49
CA THR A 50 14.64 10.04 10.07
C THR A 50 14.67 10.11 11.59
N SER A 51 13.59 10.57 12.23
CA SER A 51 13.53 10.76 13.68
C SER A 51 12.34 10.05 14.33
N GLU A 52 12.49 9.68 15.60
CA GLU A 52 11.37 9.17 16.41
C GLU A 52 10.25 10.22 16.59
N GLU A 53 10.61 11.50 16.67
CA GLU A 53 9.63 12.58 16.78
C GLU A 53 8.74 12.65 15.53
N GLY A 54 9.36 12.63 14.33
CA GLY A 54 8.65 12.56 13.06
C GLY A 54 7.81 11.29 12.92
N SER A 55 8.34 10.15 13.37
CA SER A 55 7.61 8.88 13.42
C SER A 55 6.36 8.96 14.29
N ARG A 56 6.44 9.56 15.49
CA ARG A 56 5.30 9.77 16.38
C ARG A 56 4.29 10.79 15.83
N ALA A 57 4.78 11.84 15.18
CA ALA A 57 3.93 12.88 14.59
C ALA A 57 3.10 12.36 13.41
N ILE A 58 3.70 11.52 12.55
CA ILE A 58 3.02 10.94 11.38
C ILE A 58 2.31 9.62 11.73
N GLY A 59 2.75 8.92 12.78
CA GLY A 59 2.24 7.59 13.11
C GLY A 59 2.73 6.48 12.16
N LYS A 60 3.93 6.66 11.58
CA LYS A 60 4.59 5.69 10.69
C LYS A 60 6.00 5.39 11.16
N LEU A 61 6.53 4.22 10.83
CA LEU A 61 7.87 3.82 11.26
C LEU A 61 8.94 4.71 10.59
N PRO A 62 10.10 4.94 11.24
CA PRO A 62 11.24 5.56 10.57
C PRO A 62 11.68 4.75 9.36
N GLY A 63 11.92 5.40 8.24
CA GLY A 63 12.30 4.77 6.99
C GLY A 63 11.93 5.60 5.77
N HIS A 64 11.93 4.94 4.62
CA HIS A 64 11.84 5.55 3.31
C HIS A 64 10.56 5.11 2.62
N TYR A 65 9.75 6.08 2.21
CA TYR A 65 8.46 5.86 1.58
C TYR A 65 8.45 6.53 0.21
N ILE A 66 8.04 5.78 -0.81
CA ILE A 66 7.74 6.31 -2.13
C ILE A 66 6.26 6.09 -2.41
N THR A 67 5.57 7.14 -2.84
CA THR A 67 4.18 7.09 -3.29
C THR A 67 4.12 7.48 -4.75
N ILE A 68 3.62 6.59 -5.59
CA ILE A 68 3.38 6.79 -7.01
C ILE A 68 1.87 7.02 -7.18
N ASP A 69 1.46 8.25 -7.48
CA ASP A 69 0.07 8.63 -7.71
C ASP A 69 -0.19 8.85 -9.21
N VAL A 70 -1.18 8.14 -9.74
CA VAL A 70 -1.56 8.14 -11.15
C VAL A 70 -3.09 8.16 -11.25
N PRO A 71 -3.75 9.33 -11.15
CA PRO A 71 -5.22 9.42 -11.18
C PRO A 71 -5.86 8.78 -12.42
N GLU A 72 -5.15 8.83 -13.55
CA GLU A 72 -5.60 8.34 -14.85
C GLU A 72 -5.54 6.81 -14.98
N LEU A 73 -4.92 6.11 -14.02
CA LEU A 73 -4.82 4.64 -14.02
C LEU A 73 -6.18 3.95 -14.03
N ARG A 74 -7.23 4.64 -13.55
CA ARG A 74 -8.63 4.17 -13.59
C ARG A 74 -9.18 4.02 -15.00
N LYS A 75 -8.57 4.66 -16.00
CA LYS A 75 -9.05 4.65 -17.39
C LYS A 75 -8.59 3.42 -18.19
N LYS A 76 -7.79 2.53 -17.58
CA LYS A 76 -7.37 1.25 -18.17
C LYS A 76 -6.61 1.42 -19.50
N ASP A 77 -5.75 2.44 -19.55
CA ASP A 77 -4.88 2.73 -20.69
C ASP A 77 -3.61 1.89 -20.60
N SER A 78 -3.43 0.90 -21.47
CA SER A 78 -2.29 -0.02 -21.46
C SER A 78 -0.94 0.71 -21.60
N ASP A 79 -0.85 1.74 -22.44
CA ASP A 79 0.39 2.50 -22.60
C ASP A 79 0.76 3.22 -21.30
N LEU A 80 -0.25 3.71 -20.55
CA LEU A 80 -0.04 4.28 -19.24
C LEU A 80 0.41 3.21 -18.23
N GLN A 81 -0.19 2.02 -18.25
CA GLN A 81 0.20 0.93 -17.35
C GLN A 81 1.67 0.55 -17.52
N ASP A 82 2.16 0.45 -18.76
CA ASP A 82 3.57 0.15 -19.07
C ASP A 82 4.51 1.26 -18.58
N ARG A 83 4.13 2.54 -18.77
CA ARG A 83 4.88 3.66 -18.22
C ARG A 83 4.93 3.61 -16.69
N VAL A 84 3.82 3.28 -16.04
CA VAL A 84 3.76 3.14 -14.57
C VAL A 84 4.64 1.98 -14.10
N ALA A 85 4.63 0.83 -14.79
CA ALA A 85 5.51 -0.29 -14.48
C ALA A 85 6.99 0.10 -14.60
N THR A 86 7.35 0.87 -15.64
CA THR A 86 8.71 1.41 -15.83
C THR A 86 9.12 2.34 -14.69
N VAL A 87 8.24 3.28 -14.34
CA VAL A 87 8.50 4.21 -13.22
C VAL A 87 8.61 3.44 -11.91
N PHE A 88 7.72 2.48 -11.66
CA PHE A 88 7.76 1.61 -10.50
C PHE A 88 9.09 0.86 -10.41
N ALA A 89 9.54 0.21 -11.49
CA ALA A 89 10.79 -0.54 -11.51
C ALA A 89 11.97 0.34 -11.13
N ARG A 90 12.08 1.52 -11.76
CA ARG A 90 13.13 2.51 -11.50
C ARG A 90 13.12 3.03 -10.07
N GLU A 91 11.94 3.26 -9.48
CA GLU A 91 11.85 3.69 -8.08
C GLU A 91 12.13 2.52 -7.11
N PHE A 92 11.75 1.29 -7.46
CA PHE A 92 12.02 0.09 -6.68
C PHE A 92 13.53 -0.26 -6.64
N GLU A 93 14.24 -0.10 -7.76
CA GLU A 93 15.70 -0.26 -7.82
C GLU A 93 16.44 0.64 -6.83
N LYS A 94 15.93 1.86 -6.58
CA LYS A 94 16.53 2.76 -5.57
C LYS A 94 16.47 2.17 -4.17
N PHE A 95 15.41 1.42 -3.83
CA PHE A 95 15.34 0.69 -2.57
C PHE A 95 16.38 -0.45 -2.53
N LEU A 96 16.53 -1.21 -3.62
CA LEU A 96 17.55 -2.26 -3.70
C LEU A 96 18.96 -1.70 -3.49
N LEU A 97 19.27 -0.58 -4.16
CA LEU A 97 20.56 0.12 -4.02
C LEU A 97 20.76 0.63 -2.58
N LYS A 98 19.74 1.25 -2.00
CA LYS A 98 19.79 1.80 -0.64
C LYS A 98 20.03 0.74 0.43
N LEU A 99 19.38 -0.41 0.28
CA LEU A 99 19.53 -1.57 1.16
C LEU A 99 20.78 -2.40 0.82
N ASN A 100 21.58 -2.00 -0.18
CA ASN A 100 22.77 -2.71 -0.66
C ASN A 100 22.48 -4.17 -1.06
N VAL A 101 21.33 -4.42 -1.68
CA VAL A 101 20.91 -5.75 -2.12
C VAL A 101 21.69 -6.11 -3.40
N PRO A 102 22.56 -7.14 -3.39
CA PRO A 102 23.35 -7.48 -4.56
C PRO A 102 22.50 -8.09 -5.67
N ALA A 103 22.99 -8.04 -6.92
CA ALA A 103 22.28 -8.56 -8.11
C ALA A 103 21.93 -10.06 -8.00
N ASN A 104 22.73 -10.84 -7.28
CA ASN A 104 22.55 -12.27 -7.04
C ASN A 104 21.84 -12.60 -5.72
N ALA A 105 21.32 -11.60 -5.00
CA ALA A 105 20.59 -11.79 -3.75
C ALA A 105 19.39 -12.72 -3.93
N SER A 106 19.17 -13.61 -2.98
CA SER A 106 17.94 -14.40 -2.90
C SER A 106 16.78 -13.56 -2.39
N VAL A 107 15.67 -13.57 -3.13
CA VAL A 107 14.49 -12.75 -2.83
C VAL A 107 13.28 -13.63 -2.58
N LEU A 108 12.54 -13.32 -1.52
CA LEU A 108 11.26 -13.94 -1.19
C LEU A 108 10.14 -12.92 -1.29
N ILE A 109 9.22 -13.15 -2.21
CA ILE A 109 8.05 -12.30 -2.43
C ILE A 109 6.85 -12.92 -1.71
N ILE A 110 6.23 -12.15 -0.83
CA ILE A 110 5.07 -12.56 -0.04
C ILE A 110 3.85 -11.77 -0.54
N GLY A 111 2.89 -12.49 -1.11
CA GLY A 111 1.59 -11.94 -1.48
C GLY A 111 0.61 -12.04 -0.31
N LEU A 112 0.43 -10.95 0.43
CA LEU A 112 -0.53 -10.87 1.53
C LEU A 112 -1.95 -10.64 1.02
N GLY A 113 -2.91 -11.23 1.73
CA GLY A 113 -4.33 -11.06 1.46
C GLY A 113 -5.09 -12.37 1.27
N ASN A 114 -6.40 -12.25 1.08
CA ASN A 114 -7.32 -13.36 0.89
C ASN A 114 -7.84 -13.41 -0.55
N TRP A 115 -7.47 -14.47 -1.27
CA TRP A 115 -7.97 -14.82 -2.61
C TRP A 115 -9.49 -14.72 -2.79
N ASN A 116 -10.25 -14.99 -1.72
CA ASN A 116 -11.71 -15.02 -1.76
C ASN A 116 -12.36 -13.64 -1.60
N VAL A 117 -11.57 -12.59 -1.36
CA VAL A 117 -12.04 -11.22 -1.17
C VAL A 117 -11.35 -10.36 -2.21
N THR A 118 -12.06 -10.02 -3.30
CA THR A 118 -11.48 -9.32 -4.45
C THR A 118 -10.61 -8.10 -4.12
N PRO A 119 -11.05 -7.12 -3.30
CA PRO A 119 -10.18 -5.98 -2.97
C PRO A 119 -8.95 -6.34 -2.13
N ASP A 120 -8.91 -7.53 -1.53
CA ASP A 120 -7.83 -8.06 -0.70
C ASP A 120 -6.99 -9.12 -1.46
N ALA A 121 -7.29 -9.39 -2.73
CA ALA A 121 -6.61 -10.43 -3.53
C ALA A 121 -5.34 -9.94 -4.23
N LEU A 122 -4.95 -8.68 -4.05
CA LEU A 122 -3.83 -8.04 -4.75
C LEU A 122 -2.50 -8.80 -4.59
N GLY A 123 -2.06 -9.03 -3.35
CA GLY A 123 -0.79 -9.72 -3.10
C GLY A 123 -0.73 -11.11 -3.76
N PRO A 124 -1.76 -11.96 -3.57
CA PRO A 124 -1.89 -13.21 -4.28
C PRO A 124 -1.80 -13.09 -5.82
N MET A 125 -2.51 -12.14 -6.43
CA MET A 125 -2.49 -11.94 -7.88
C MET A 125 -1.13 -11.46 -8.40
N VAL A 126 -0.43 -10.60 -7.64
CA VAL A 126 0.95 -10.22 -8.00
C VAL A 126 1.86 -11.45 -7.98
N VAL A 127 1.74 -12.31 -6.97
CA VAL A 127 2.56 -13.53 -6.83
C VAL A 127 2.36 -14.50 -8.02
N GLU A 128 1.16 -14.56 -8.60
CA GLU A 128 0.88 -15.38 -9.78
C GLU A 128 1.62 -14.91 -11.04
N ASN A 129 1.87 -13.59 -11.15
CA ASN A 129 2.46 -12.97 -12.35
C ASN A 129 3.95 -12.66 -12.22
N VAL A 130 4.56 -12.89 -11.05
CA VAL A 130 6.00 -12.69 -10.87
C VAL A 130 6.80 -13.89 -11.37
N MET A 131 7.93 -13.61 -12.02
CA MET A 131 8.86 -14.61 -12.51
C MET A 131 9.59 -15.33 -11.35
N VAL A 132 9.19 -16.56 -11.08
CA VAL A 132 9.83 -17.41 -10.07
C VAL A 132 11.01 -18.17 -10.67
N THR A 133 12.20 -17.99 -10.10
CA THR A 133 13.45 -18.49 -10.68
C THR A 133 14.33 -19.28 -9.70
N ARG A 134 14.08 -19.20 -8.40
CA ARG A 134 14.89 -19.86 -7.34
C ARG A 134 15.14 -21.34 -7.63
N HIS A 135 14.11 -22.06 -8.08
CA HIS A 135 14.20 -23.51 -8.32
C HIS A 135 15.21 -23.87 -9.42
N TYR A 136 15.44 -23.01 -10.42
CA TYR A 136 16.49 -23.25 -11.43
C TYR A 136 17.89 -23.13 -10.83
N PHE A 137 18.12 -22.19 -9.92
CA PHE A 137 19.39 -22.05 -9.22
C PHE A 137 19.67 -23.24 -8.29
N GLU A 138 18.64 -23.80 -7.65
CA GLU A 138 18.78 -24.95 -6.75
C GLU A 138 18.91 -26.29 -7.48
N LEU A 139 18.13 -26.51 -8.54
CA LEU A 139 18.06 -27.80 -9.25
C LEU A 139 19.04 -27.90 -10.43
N MET A 140 19.39 -26.77 -11.05
CA MET A 140 20.22 -26.70 -12.26
C MET A 140 21.36 -25.67 -12.10
N PRO A 141 22.21 -25.81 -11.06
CA PRO A 141 23.26 -24.84 -10.79
C PRO A 141 24.21 -24.70 -11.99
N GLY A 142 24.48 -23.46 -12.39
CA GLY A 142 25.36 -23.13 -13.52
C GLY A 142 24.70 -23.14 -14.90
N GLN A 143 23.41 -23.47 -15.00
CA GLN A 143 22.65 -23.41 -16.27
C GLN A 143 21.73 -22.20 -16.38
N VAL A 144 21.65 -21.37 -15.32
CA VAL A 144 20.90 -20.12 -15.36
C VAL A 144 21.72 -19.06 -16.07
N SER A 145 21.13 -18.43 -17.09
CA SER A 145 21.75 -17.33 -17.81
C SER A 145 22.08 -16.16 -16.86
N PRO A 146 23.11 -15.35 -17.16
CA PRO A 146 23.38 -14.12 -16.44
C PRO A 146 22.18 -13.16 -16.46
N GLY A 147 22.09 -12.30 -15.44
CA GLY A 147 21.04 -11.29 -15.34
C GLY A 147 19.75 -11.75 -14.67
N TYR A 148 19.64 -13.04 -14.29
CA TYR A 148 18.54 -13.50 -13.43
C TYR A 148 18.96 -13.52 -11.96
N ARG A 149 18.06 -13.09 -11.09
CA ARG A 149 18.17 -13.18 -9.63
C ARG A 149 17.37 -14.38 -9.10
N PRO A 150 17.81 -15.11 -8.07
CA PRO A 150 17.03 -16.19 -7.46
C PRO A 150 15.82 -15.64 -6.69
N VAL A 151 14.65 -15.66 -7.33
CA VAL A 151 13.37 -15.19 -6.78
C VAL A 151 12.47 -16.38 -6.45
N SER A 152 11.91 -16.36 -5.24
CA SER A 152 10.83 -17.24 -4.80
C SER A 152 9.62 -16.41 -4.41
N SER A 153 8.41 -16.96 -4.55
CA SER A 153 7.18 -16.29 -4.16
C SER A 153 6.24 -17.24 -3.42
N VAL A 154 5.40 -16.68 -2.54
CA VAL A 154 4.37 -17.43 -1.82
C VAL A 154 3.23 -16.49 -1.42
N ALA A 155 2.01 -16.96 -1.55
CA ALA A 155 0.82 -16.32 -0.99
C ALA A 155 0.30 -17.17 0.18
N PRO A 156 0.65 -16.83 1.43
CA PRO A 156 0.36 -17.66 2.60
C PRO A 156 -1.13 -17.76 2.96
N GLY A 157 -1.97 -16.89 2.40
CA GLY A 157 -3.36 -16.75 2.78
C GLY A 157 -3.55 -16.07 4.13
N VAL A 158 -4.73 -16.26 4.72
CA VAL A 158 -5.15 -15.60 5.97
C VAL A 158 -5.48 -16.61 7.05
N LEU A 159 -5.40 -16.19 8.31
CA LEU A 159 -5.72 -17.01 9.49
C LEU A 159 -7.02 -17.80 9.34
N GLY A 160 -8.06 -17.17 8.77
CA GLY A 160 -9.38 -17.80 8.60
C GLY A 160 -9.39 -19.01 7.67
N THR A 161 -8.42 -19.14 6.75
CA THR A 161 -8.33 -20.27 5.82
C THR A 161 -7.27 -21.28 6.22
N THR A 162 -6.20 -20.84 6.88
CA THR A 162 -5.05 -21.69 7.23
C THR A 162 -5.05 -22.18 8.68
N GLY A 163 -5.69 -21.44 9.60
CA GLY A 163 -5.59 -21.65 11.04
C GLY A 163 -4.23 -21.25 11.64
N ILE A 164 -3.33 -20.68 10.84
CA ILE A 164 -1.99 -20.22 11.26
C ILE A 164 -1.87 -18.74 10.91
N GLU A 165 -1.33 -17.94 11.84
CA GLU A 165 -1.08 -16.52 11.56
C GLU A 165 -0.12 -16.35 10.39
N THR A 166 -0.44 -15.41 9.50
CA THR A 166 0.34 -15.16 8.28
C THR A 166 1.80 -14.84 8.60
N SER A 167 2.06 -14.11 9.69
CA SER A 167 3.42 -13.80 10.15
C SER A 167 4.21 -15.05 10.53
N ASP A 168 3.56 -16.08 11.08
CA ASP A 168 4.23 -17.31 11.52
C ASP A 168 4.56 -18.20 10.31
N ILE A 169 3.67 -18.26 9.31
CA ILE A 169 3.94 -18.93 8.04
C ILE A 169 5.17 -18.29 7.37
N VAL A 170 5.16 -16.96 7.26
CA VAL A 170 6.26 -16.22 6.62
C VAL A 170 7.56 -16.40 7.41
N GLN A 171 7.53 -16.29 8.74
CA GLN A 171 8.69 -16.53 9.59
C GLN A 171 9.28 -17.93 9.37
N GLY A 172 8.44 -18.98 9.34
CA GLY A 172 8.91 -20.35 9.09
C GLY A 172 9.57 -20.52 7.71
N ILE A 173 9.05 -19.84 6.69
CA ILE A 173 9.65 -19.83 5.35
C ILE A 173 10.98 -19.07 5.36
N VAL A 174 11.06 -17.91 5.99
CA VAL A 174 12.28 -17.10 6.09
C VAL A 174 13.39 -17.87 6.83
N GLU A 175 13.07 -18.49 7.97
CA GLU A 175 14.03 -19.27 8.76
C GLU A 175 14.63 -20.45 7.97
N ARG A 176 13.80 -21.10 7.16
CA ARG A 176 14.22 -22.26 6.37
C ARG A 176 14.95 -21.88 5.08
N SER A 177 14.39 -20.91 4.37
CA SER A 177 14.80 -20.56 3.00
C SER A 177 15.88 -19.49 2.95
N LYS A 178 16.06 -18.74 4.04
CA LYS A 178 17.08 -17.71 4.30
C LYS A 178 17.27 -16.73 3.13
N PRO A 179 16.20 -16.01 2.72
CA PRO A 179 16.33 -14.99 1.70
C PRO A 179 17.19 -13.82 2.20
N ASP A 180 17.85 -13.13 1.28
CA ASP A 180 18.59 -11.89 1.55
C ASP A 180 17.65 -10.67 1.63
N LEU A 181 16.47 -10.76 1.00
CA LEU A 181 15.43 -9.73 0.99
C LEU A 181 14.04 -10.37 0.98
N VAL A 182 13.12 -9.81 1.76
CA VAL A 182 11.69 -10.09 1.68
C VAL A 182 10.97 -8.91 1.03
N ILE A 183 10.06 -9.18 0.10
CA ILE A 183 9.16 -8.19 -0.48
C ILE A 183 7.74 -8.58 -0.10
N ALA A 184 7.04 -7.75 0.67
CA ALA A 184 5.66 -8.00 1.08
C ALA A 184 4.70 -7.11 0.28
N ILE A 185 3.72 -7.70 -0.39
CA ILE A 185 2.73 -6.98 -1.19
C ILE A 185 1.37 -7.14 -0.52
N ASP A 186 0.67 -6.02 -0.28
CA ASP A 186 -0.61 -6.02 0.44
C ASP A 186 -1.60 -5.00 -0.13
N ALA A 187 -2.89 -5.27 0.08
CA ALA A 187 -3.93 -4.29 -0.15
C ALA A 187 -4.04 -3.35 1.06
N LEU A 188 -4.13 -2.05 0.80
CA LEU A 188 -4.19 -1.01 1.82
C LEU A 188 -5.57 -0.34 1.89
N ALA A 189 -5.83 0.35 3.01
CA ALA A 189 -6.96 1.27 3.12
C ALA A 189 -6.52 2.73 2.97
N SER A 190 -7.25 3.49 2.14
CA SER A 190 -7.05 4.92 1.92
C SER A 190 -8.05 5.78 2.71
N ARG A 191 -7.67 7.02 3.04
CA ARG A 191 -8.62 8.07 3.48
C ARG A 191 -9.11 8.94 2.31
N SER A 192 -8.41 8.93 1.18
CA SER A 192 -8.81 9.63 -0.02
C SER A 192 -9.47 8.69 -1.02
N LEU A 193 -10.70 9.03 -1.40
CA LEU A 193 -11.40 8.40 -2.52
C LEU A 193 -10.64 8.54 -3.84
N GLU A 194 -9.81 9.57 -4.00
CA GLU A 194 -9.03 9.82 -5.22
C GLU A 194 -7.82 8.90 -5.37
N ARG A 195 -7.36 8.29 -4.27
CA ARG A 195 -6.18 7.40 -4.21
C ARG A 195 -6.50 5.91 -4.34
N VAL A 196 -7.78 5.55 -4.25
CA VAL A 196 -8.22 4.16 -4.45
C VAL A 196 -7.92 3.72 -5.88
N ASN A 197 -7.18 2.62 -6.05
CA ASN A 197 -6.78 2.04 -7.33
C ASN A 197 -5.95 2.97 -8.25
N THR A 198 -5.33 4.01 -7.69
CA THR A 198 -4.53 5.01 -8.44
C THR A 198 -3.18 5.28 -7.79
N THR A 199 -2.92 4.68 -6.64
CA THR A 199 -1.74 4.95 -5.83
C THR A 199 -1.00 3.65 -5.53
N ILE A 200 0.31 3.63 -5.72
CA ILE A 200 1.19 2.55 -5.26
C ILE A 200 2.16 3.14 -4.23
N GLN A 201 2.26 2.53 -3.06
CA GLN A 201 3.21 2.90 -2.02
C GLN A 201 4.28 1.82 -1.88
N ILE A 202 5.54 2.23 -1.81
CA ILE A 202 6.69 1.36 -1.52
C ILE A 202 7.36 1.86 -0.25
N ALA A 203 7.71 0.98 0.67
CA ALA A 203 8.37 1.32 1.92
C ALA A 203 9.41 0.28 2.33
N ASP A 204 10.56 0.67 2.89
CA ASP A 204 11.56 -0.27 3.44
C ASP A 204 11.39 -0.57 4.93
N THR A 205 10.31 -0.08 5.53
CA THR A 205 9.98 -0.35 6.93
C THR A 205 9.32 -1.71 7.16
N GLY A 206 9.01 -2.43 6.08
CA GLY A 206 8.10 -3.57 6.11
C GLY A 206 6.64 -3.14 6.26
N ILE A 207 5.77 -4.08 6.64
CA ILE A 207 4.32 -3.88 6.70
C ILE A 207 3.71 -4.48 7.97
N HIS A 208 2.63 -3.87 8.45
CA HIS A 208 1.78 -4.42 9.50
C HIS A 208 0.43 -4.84 8.89
N PRO A 209 0.24 -6.14 8.59
CA PRO A 209 -0.97 -6.59 7.91
C PRO A 209 -2.23 -6.24 8.69
N GLY A 210 -3.18 -5.59 8.02
CA GLY A 210 -4.46 -5.17 8.63
C GLY A 210 -4.37 -3.97 9.58
N SER A 211 -3.30 -3.15 9.51
CA SER A 211 -3.20 -1.89 10.27
C SER A 211 -4.35 -0.94 9.97
N GLY A 212 -4.75 -0.82 8.70
CA GLY A 212 -5.88 -0.01 8.28
C GLY A 212 -7.18 -0.46 8.93
N ILE A 213 -7.39 -1.78 9.03
CA ILE A 213 -8.58 -2.45 9.58
C ILE A 213 -8.55 -2.52 11.11
N GLY A 214 -7.51 -1.96 11.74
CA GLY A 214 -7.42 -1.87 13.19
C GLY A 214 -6.92 -3.12 13.90
N ASN A 215 -6.40 -4.09 13.16
CA ASN A 215 -5.90 -5.34 13.74
C ASN A 215 -4.41 -5.16 14.09
N LYS A 216 -4.08 -5.25 15.39
CA LYS A 216 -2.68 -5.17 15.87
C LYS A 216 -1.97 -6.53 15.69
N ARG A 217 -1.77 -6.94 14.44
CA ARG A 217 -1.03 -8.17 14.12
C ARG A 217 0.48 -7.93 14.12
N LYS A 218 1.24 -9.00 14.32
CA LYS A 218 2.70 -8.97 14.19
C LYS A 218 3.05 -8.59 12.75
N GLY A 219 3.84 -7.53 12.58
CA GLY A 219 4.25 -7.05 11.26
C GLY A 219 5.30 -7.94 10.62
N LEU A 220 5.43 -7.82 9.30
CA LEU A 220 6.57 -8.30 8.53
C LEU A 220 7.56 -7.14 8.44
N THR A 221 8.50 -7.09 9.37
CA THR A 221 9.52 -6.04 9.47
C THR A 221 10.91 -6.66 9.64
N LEU A 222 11.96 -5.87 9.47
CA LEU A 222 13.33 -6.30 9.75
C LEU A 222 13.47 -6.86 11.17
N ASP A 223 12.89 -6.21 12.16
CA ASP A 223 12.93 -6.65 13.56
C ASP A 223 12.21 -7.98 13.78
N ALA A 224 11.13 -8.22 13.04
CA ALA A 224 10.34 -9.44 13.18
C ALA A 224 10.96 -10.64 12.47
N LEU A 225 11.51 -10.45 11.26
CA LEU A 225 12.00 -11.51 10.38
C LEU A 225 13.52 -11.70 10.41
N GLY A 226 14.27 -10.68 10.86
CA GLY A 226 15.74 -10.67 10.83
C GLY A 226 16.34 -10.47 9.43
N VAL A 227 15.51 -10.17 8.43
CA VAL A 227 15.88 -9.95 7.02
C VAL A 227 15.27 -8.62 6.56
N PRO A 228 15.94 -7.80 5.72
CA PRO A 228 15.36 -6.59 5.17
C PRO A 228 14.02 -6.84 4.50
N VAL A 229 13.06 -5.93 4.69
CA VAL A 229 11.71 -6.05 4.12
C VAL A 229 11.34 -4.79 3.35
N ILE A 230 11.00 -4.94 2.08
CA ILE A 230 10.33 -3.89 1.31
C ILE A 230 8.84 -4.22 1.23
N ALA A 231 7.99 -3.32 1.68
CA ALA A 231 6.55 -3.40 1.53
C ALA A 231 6.07 -2.64 0.30
N ILE A 232 5.14 -3.24 -0.44
CA ILE A 232 4.40 -2.61 -1.53
C ILE A 232 2.93 -2.65 -1.15
N GLY A 233 2.27 -1.50 -1.18
CA GLY A 233 0.87 -1.39 -0.80
C GLY A 233 0.08 -0.57 -1.79
N VAL A 234 -1.12 -1.04 -2.14
CA VAL A 234 -2.05 -0.30 -3.01
C VAL A 234 -3.36 -0.12 -2.29
N PRO A 235 -3.91 1.09 -2.22
CA PRO A 235 -5.21 1.28 -1.61
C PRO A 235 -6.33 0.78 -2.51
N THR A 236 -7.06 -0.23 -2.05
CA THR A 236 -8.15 -0.86 -2.80
C THR A 236 -9.52 -0.56 -2.19
N VAL A 237 -9.53 -0.09 -0.95
CA VAL A 237 -10.73 0.21 -0.15
C VAL A 237 -10.60 1.53 0.59
N VAL A 238 -11.75 2.08 0.97
CA VAL A 238 -11.89 3.16 1.95
C VAL A 238 -12.90 2.75 3.02
N TYR A 239 -12.83 3.34 4.20
CA TYR A 239 -13.89 3.17 5.20
C TYR A 239 -15.16 3.93 4.80
N ALA A 240 -16.32 3.39 5.17
CA ALA A 240 -17.59 4.09 5.02
C ALA A 240 -17.58 5.39 5.85
N SER A 241 -16.98 5.37 7.04
CA SER A 241 -16.74 6.56 7.87
C SER A 241 -16.03 7.69 7.11
N THR A 242 -14.99 7.34 6.33
CA THR A 242 -14.27 8.27 5.44
C THR A 242 -15.19 8.89 4.39
N ILE A 243 -16.08 8.11 3.78
CA ILE A 243 -17.02 8.63 2.76
C ILE A 243 -17.99 9.63 3.37
N VAL A 244 -18.55 9.30 4.54
CA VAL A 244 -19.49 10.18 5.24
C VAL A 244 -18.81 11.50 5.65
N ASN A 245 -17.60 11.43 6.22
CA ASN A 245 -16.83 12.63 6.58
C ASN A 245 -16.52 13.51 5.35
N ASN A 246 -16.07 12.90 4.24
CA ASN A 246 -15.84 13.64 3.00
C ASN A 246 -17.13 14.31 2.46
N ALA A 247 -18.29 13.66 2.63
CA ALA A 247 -19.56 14.26 2.22
C ALA A 247 -19.91 15.51 3.05
N PHE A 248 -19.65 15.50 4.37
CA PHE A 248 -19.80 16.69 5.22
C PHE A 248 -18.88 17.83 4.77
N ASP A 249 -17.62 17.53 4.50
CA ASP A 249 -16.64 18.54 4.07
C ASP A 249 -16.99 19.14 2.70
N LEU A 250 -17.42 18.29 1.75
CA LEU A 250 -17.90 18.75 0.44
C LEU A 250 -19.15 19.61 0.55
N MET A 251 -20.08 19.24 1.43
CA MET A 251 -21.30 20.01 1.69
C MET A 251 -20.96 21.40 2.24
N HIS A 252 -20.10 21.45 3.26
CA HIS A 252 -19.62 22.70 3.85
C HIS A 252 -18.92 23.58 2.80
N ALA A 253 -17.98 23.01 2.04
CA ALA A 253 -17.26 23.72 0.98
C ALA A 253 -18.19 24.22 -0.14
N HIS A 254 -19.22 23.45 -0.51
CA HIS A 254 -20.20 23.85 -1.53
C HIS A 254 -20.99 25.08 -1.09
N PHE A 255 -21.54 25.06 0.13
CA PHE A 255 -22.31 26.20 0.64
C PHE A 255 -21.44 27.43 0.91
N ALA A 256 -20.22 27.24 1.41
CA ALA A 256 -19.25 28.34 1.60
C ALA A 256 -18.91 29.07 0.30
N ARG A 257 -18.94 28.38 -0.85
CA ARG A 257 -18.74 29.01 -2.17
C ARG A 257 -19.97 29.75 -2.69
N GLN A 258 -21.18 29.33 -2.30
CA GLN A 258 -22.43 29.90 -2.80
C GLN A 258 -22.94 31.08 -1.98
N THR A 259 -22.63 31.13 -0.68
CA THR A 259 -23.14 32.17 0.20
C THR A 259 -22.21 32.41 1.38
N SER A 260 -22.22 33.64 1.90
CA SER A 260 -21.58 33.99 3.17
C SER A 260 -22.36 33.51 4.40
N ASN A 261 -23.60 33.02 4.21
CA ASN A 261 -24.50 32.59 5.28
C ASN A 261 -24.49 31.07 5.51
N THR A 262 -23.39 30.38 5.20
CA THR A 262 -23.24 28.92 5.32
C THR A 262 -23.68 28.39 6.69
N GLY A 263 -23.24 29.04 7.78
CA GLY A 263 -23.63 28.65 9.13
C GLY A 263 -25.12 28.79 9.44
N GLN A 264 -25.88 29.62 8.71
CA GLN A 264 -27.35 29.66 8.86
C GLN A 264 -28.04 28.50 8.13
N ILE A 265 -27.44 28.01 7.05
CA ILE A 265 -27.98 26.91 6.25
C ILE A 265 -27.68 25.56 6.92
N LEU A 266 -26.43 25.37 7.35
CA LEU A 266 -25.98 24.15 8.00
C LEU A 266 -26.31 24.12 9.50
N GLY A 267 -26.53 25.29 10.11
CA GLY A 267 -26.85 25.40 11.51
C GLY A 267 -25.76 24.77 12.38
N LEU A 268 -26.15 23.87 13.27
CA LEU A 268 -25.23 23.17 14.16
C LEU A 268 -24.22 22.29 13.41
N MET A 269 -24.55 21.81 12.20
CA MET A 269 -23.65 20.98 11.38
C MET A 269 -22.38 21.73 10.93
N ASP A 270 -22.45 23.06 10.82
CA ASP A 270 -21.31 23.91 10.46
C ASP A 270 -20.19 23.83 11.50
N THR A 271 -20.58 23.73 12.77
CA THR A 271 -19.68 23.72 13.93
C THR A 271 -19.43 22.32 14.50
N MET A 272 -20.03 21.28 13.91
CA MET A 272 -19.90 19.92 14.41
C MET A 272 -18.44 19.48 14.39
N GLN A 273 -17.95 19.08 15.56
CA GLN A 273 -16.60 18.56 15.69
C GLN A 273 -16.52 17.18 15.03
N GLU A 274 -15.32 16.79 14.59
CA GLU A 274 -15.08 15.50 13.95
C GLU A 274 -15.63 14.33 14.79
N GLN A 275 -15.49 14.42 16.11
CA GLN A 275 -15.94 13.38 17.02
C GLN A 275 -17.48 13.20 17.03
N GLU A 276 -18.25 14.28 16.90
CA GLU A 276 -19.71 14.23 16.78
C GLU A 276 -20.13 13.66 15.42
N ARG A 277 -19.37 13.95 14.35
CA ARG A 277 -19.59 13.34 13.02
C ARG A 277 -19.36 11.83 13.08
N LEU A 278 -18.32 11.38 13.79
CA LEU A 278 -18.02 9.95 13.98
C LEU A 278 -19.09 9.23 14.80
N GLU A 279 -19.73 9.89 15.77
CA GLU A 279 -20.87 9.31 16.50
C GLU A 279 -22.06 9.05 15.58
N LEU A 280 -22.38 9.98 14.67
CA LEU A 280 -23.42 9.78 13.66
C LEU A 280 -23.09 8.62 12.71
N VAL A 281 -21.84 8.55 12.24
CA VAL A 281 -21.37 7.44 11.41
C VAL A 281 -21.55 6.11 12.15
N LYS A 282 -21.14 6.05 13.42
CA LYS A 282 -21.31 4.86 14.25
C LYS A 282 -22.77 4.49 14.39
N GLU A 283 -23.67 5.45 14.63
CA GLU A 283 -25.11 5.19 14.76
C GLU A 283 -25.70 4.57 13.48
N VAL A 284 -25.30 5.09 12.31
CA VAL A 284 -25.73 4.57 11.00
C VAL A 284 -25.19 3.16 10.75
N LEU A 285 -23.94 2.87 11.14
CA LEU A 285 -23.28 1.59 10.91
C LEU A 285 -23.54 0.56 12.03
N ASN A 286 -24.09 0.99 13.17
CA ASN A 286 -24.35 0.14 14.33
C ASN A 286 -25.19 -1.13 14.04
N PRO A 287 -26.20 -1.10 13.15
CA PRO A 287 -26.95 -2.31 12.80
C PRO A 287 -26.07 -3.44 12.25
N LEU A 288 -24.89 -3.11 11.69
CA LEU A 288 -23.93 -4.05 11.14
C LEU A 288 -22.81 -4.41 12.14
N GLY A 289 -22.72 -3.67 13.25
CA GLY A 289 -21.79 -3.90 14.36
C GLY A 289 -20.34 -3.48 14.11
N HIS A 290 -19.92 -3.23 12.87
CA HIS A 290 -18.55 -2.86 12.50
C HIS A 290 -18.55 -1.80 11.39
N ASP A 291 -17.44 -1.07 11.23
CA ASP A 291 -17.24 -0.18 10.07
C ASP A 291 -17.17 -1.00 8.77
N LEU A 292 -17.66 -0.41 7.68
CA LEU A 292 -17.70 -1.06 6.38
C LEU A 292 -16.52 -0.61 5.52
N LEU A 293 -15.95 -1.55 4.79
CA LEU A 293 -15.05 -1.27 3.68
C LEU A 293 -15.86 -1.06 2.41
N VAL A 294 -15.52 0.00 1.67
CA VAL A 294 -16.16 0.37 0.42
C VAL A 294 -15.12 0.37 -0.69
N THR A 295 -15.47 -0.23 -1.82
CA THR A 295 -14.62 -0.33 -3.01
C THR A 295 -15.45 -0.13 -4.27
N PRO A 296 -14.87 0.31 -5.41
CA PRO A 296 -15.56 0.37 -6.68
C PRO A 296 -16.14 -0.97 -7.11
N LYS A 297 -17.22 -0.94 -7.90
CA LYS A 297 -17.86 -2.16 -8.42
C LYS A 297 -16.95 -2.97 -9.36
N GLU A 298 -16.11 -2.29 -10.14
CA GLU A 298 -15.17 -2.88 -11.11
C GLU A 298 -13.79 -3.15 -10.48
N ILE A 299 -13.76 -3.44 -9.17
CA ILE A 299 -12.51 -3.68 -8.44
C ILE A 299 -11.75 -4.89 -8.96
N ASP A 300 -12.45 -5.90 -9.48
CA ASP A 300 -11.86 -7.08 -10.12
C ASP A 300 -10.83 -6.72 -11.19
N GLN A 301 -11.24 -5.92 -12.17
CA GLN A 301 -10.33 -5.50 -13.24
C GLN A 301 -9.19 -4.63 -12.71
N PHE A 302 -9.47 -3.74 -11.75
CA PHE A 302 -8.43 -2.87 -11.20
C PHE A 302 -7.36 -3.65 -10.44
N ILE A 303 -7.74 -4.67 -9.69
CA ILE A 303 -6.77 -5.50 -8.99
C ILE A 303 -5.91 -6.27 -9.98
N GLU A 304 -6.50 -6.80 -11.05
CA GLU A 304 -5.76 -7.48 -12.13
C GLU A 304 -4.74 -6.56 -12.81
N ASP A 305 -5.20 -5.38 -13.26
CA ASP A 305 -4.35 -4.40 -13.93
C ASP A 305 -3.17 -3.96 -13.04
N ILE A 306 -3.45 -3.65 -11.78
CA ILE A 306 -2.42 -3.24 -10.80
C ILE A 306 -1.49 -4.40 -10.46
N ALA A 307 -2.02 -5.61 -10.33
CA ALA A 307 -1.20 -6.78 -10.06
C ALA A 307 -0.18 -6.99 -11.19
N ASN A 308 -0.62 -6.82 -12.44
CA ASN A 308 0.25 -6.89 -13.62
C ASN A 308 1.29 -5.77 -13.63
N ILE A 309 0.92 -4.53 -13.32
CA ILE A 309 1.88 -3.42 -13.22
C ILE A 309 2.97 -3.71 -12.18
N ILE A 310 2.58 -4.15 -10.98
CA ILE A 310 3.53 -4.44 -9.89
C ILE A 310 4.39 -5.64 -10.26
N ALA A 311 3.80 -6.73 -10.76
CA ALA A 311 4.54 -7.92 -11.17
C ALA A 311 5.55 -7.60 -12.27
N SER A 312 5.13 -6.88 -13.31
CA SER A 312 6.00 -6.45 -14.40
C SER A 312 7.13 -5.54 -13.94
N GLY A 313 6.81 -4.57 -13.10
CA GLY A 313 7.80 -3.67 -12.52
C GLY A 313 8.79 -4.39 -11.59
N LEU A 314 8.33 -5.37 -10.81
CA LEU A 314 9.20 -6.23 -10.01
C LEU A 314 10.09 -7.12 -10.87
N ASN A 315 9.54 -7.72 -11.94
CA ASN A 315 10.30 -8.55 -12.85
C ASN A 315 11.45 -7.76 -13.50
N ALA A 316 11.17 -6.55 -13.99
CA ALA A 316 12.19 -5.65 -14.54
C ALA A 316 13.23 -5.21 -13.48
N ALA A 317 12.79 -4.86 -12.28
CA ALA A 317 13.72 -4.37 -11.23
C ALA A 317 14.58 -5.48 -10.60
N LEU A 318 14.11 -6.73 -10.59
CA LEU A 318 14.81 -7.86 -9.95
C LEU A 318 15.72 -8.61 -10.92
N HIS A 319 15.41 -8.63 -12.22
CA HIS A 319 16.15 -9.38 -13.23
C HIS A 319 16.73 -8.43 -14.29
N GLU A 320 18.05 -8.22 -14.29
CA GLU A 320 18.75 -7.42 -15.30
C GLU A 320 18.54 -7.93 -16.74
N ALA A 321 18.22 -9.21 -16.92
CA ALA A 321 17.92 -9.82 -18.22
C ALA A 321 16.50 -9.51 -18.73
N VAL A 322 15.64 -8.96 -17.88
CA VAL A 322 14.25 -8.65 -18.17
C VAL A 322 14.11 -7.14 -18.27
N ASP A 323 13.53 -6.67 -19.37
CA ASP A 323 13.22 -5.25 -19.59
C ASP A 323 11.74 -5.14 -19.94
N VAL A 324 11.15 -3.96 -19.76
CA VAL A 324 9.71 -3.71 -19.92
C VAL A 324 9.19 -4.19 -21.29
N ASP A 325 10.01 -4.11 -22.33
CA ASP A 325 9.70 -4.58 -23.69
C ASP A 325 9.57 -6.12 -23.80
N ASN A 326 10.18 -6.89 -22.90
CA ASN A 326 10.18 -8.36 -22.94
C ASN A 326 9.44 -9.01 -21.76
N VAL A 327 9.05 -8.26 -20.74
CA VAL A 327 8.30 -8.78 -19.56
C VAL A 327 7.03 -9.52 -19.97
N SER A 328 6.29 -9.00 -20.95
CA SER A 328 5.04 -9.59 -21.44
C SER A 328 5.20 -11.00 -22.03
N ALA A 329 6.41 -11.39 -22.44
CA ALA A 329 6.69 -12.76 -22.88
C ALA A 329 6.81 -13.77 -21.73
N TYR A 330 6.91 -13.28 -20.49
CA TYR A 330 7.18 -14.07 -19.29
C TYR A 330 6.08 -13.97 -18.23
N THR A 331 5.14 -13.04 -18.39
CA THR A 331 3.93 -12.91 -17.58
C THR A 331 2.75 -13.52 -18.33
N HIS A 332 1.80 -14.13 -17.61
CA HIS A 332 0.59 -14.73 -18.20
C HIS A 332 -0.58 -13.76 -18.24
#